data_AF-A0A661UVV7-F1
#
_entry.id   AF-A0A661UVV7-F1
#
_cell.length_a   1.000
_cell.length_b   1.000
_cell.length_c   1.000
_cell.angle_alpha   90.00
_cell.angle_beta   90.00
_cell.angle_gamma   90.00
#
_symmetry.space_group_name_H-M   'P 1'
#
loop_
_entity.id
_entity.type
_entity.pdbx_description
1 polymer ?
#
loop_
_entity_poly.entity_id
_entity_poly.type
_entity_poly.pdbx_seq_one_letter_code
_entity_poly.pdbx_strand_id
1 'polypeptide(L)'
;MARAISLPSNISTDVAVVGTNVGLALLTMIVMLATAAVFNQTLEENDEDIRAVLRWLAKPFAAGAGAAAFFSGDSWVNRLMGPLVVLALAALLYALEDPSFGFNNGTVVLTLSFLATFVVLTYVYDGGQLLVTNRYGLPAAIRVFPAGVALAVIFVALTRVQGFQPGLVFGFVAAHTLTAPVEMTKEQKGHQILWPALALLAVSVVAWLLASPARDLAKDGTSMWAALPEGVAIGIFLAGIESLFLSMIPIKFMDGHKLMSWNKFAWLGVVMASGFLFWHAMMNQERESLNALGQTSTTTIVILMASALLIAGSTNMFFRIRSRARRRA
;
A
#
# COMPACT_ATOMS: atom_id res chain seq x y z
N MET A 1 9.38 15.77 2.64
CA MET A 1 8.02 15.20 2.84
C MET A 1 7.14 15.94 3.85
N ALA A 2 7.63 16.37 5.03
CA ALA A 2 6.77 16.91 6.10
C ALA A 2 5.90 18.15 5.78
N ARG A 3 6.25 18.95 4.76
CA ARG A 3 5.44 20.12 4.33
C ARG A 3 4.25 19.79 3.42
N ALA A 4 4.16 18.58 2.89
CA ALA A 4 3.20 18.22 1.85
C ALA A 4 2.03 17.36 2.38
N ILE A 5 1.71 17.40 3.68
CA ILE A 5 0.52 16.73 4.22
C ILE A 5 -0.23 17.71 5.11
N SER A 6 -1.54 17.81 4.90
CA SER A 6 -2.42 18.63 5.72
C SER A 6 -2.55 18.03 7.12
N LEU A 7 -2.10 18.77 8.13
CA LEU A 7 -2.34 18.43 9.53
C LEU A 7 -3.83 18.56 9.87
N PRO A 8 -4.34 17.85 10.89
CA PRO A 8 -5.73 17.96 11.34
C PRO A 8 -6.18 19.40 11.59
N SER A 9 -5.28 20.26 12.09
CA SER A 9 -5.56 21.68 12.35
C SER A 9 -5.78 22.51 11.08
N ASN A 10 -5.37 22.01 9.92
CA ASN A 10 -5.31 22.74 8.66
C ASN A 10 -6.24 22.17 7.58
N ILE A 11 -6.99 21.10 7.87
CA ILE A 11 -7.95 20.51 6.93
C ILE A 11 -9.21 21.37 6.84
N SER A 12 -9.71 21.56 5.61
CA SER A 12 -10.98 22.24 5.38
C SER A 12 -12.15 21.35 5.81
N THR A 13 -13.01 21.87 6.70
CA THR A 13 -14.28 21.24 7.10
C THR A 13 -15.47 21.74 6.29
N ASP A 14 -15.23 22.46 5.19
CA ASP A 14 -16.29 22.92 4.30
C ASP A 14 -17.02 21.73 3.68
N VAL A 15 -18.35 21.75 3.77
CA VAL A 15 -19.25 20.72 3.23
C VAL A 15 -18.99 20.49 1.74
N ALA A 16 -18.67 21.55 0.99
CA ALA A 16 -18.35 21.44 -0.43
C ALA A 16 -17.06 20.64 -0.67
N VAL A 17 -16.00 20.92 0.10
CA VAL A 17 -14.70 20.23 -0.01
C VAL A 17 -14.84 18.77 0.41
N VAL A 18 -15.57 18.50 1.49
CA VAL A 18 -15.87 17.13 1.94
C VAL A 18 -16.65 16.38 0.86
N GLY A 19 -17.69 17.00 0.29
CA GLY A 19 -18.49 16.43 -0.79
C GLY A 19 -17.68 16.08 -2.03
N THR A 20 -16.81 16.99 -2.49
CA THR A 20 -15.91 16.73 -3.63
C THR A 20 -14.96 15.58 -3.35
N ASN A 21 -14.36 15.51 -2.16
CA ASN A 21 -13.43 14.42 -1.81
C ASN A 21 -14.13 13.06 -1.70
N VAL A 22 -15.36 13.01 -1.18
CA VAL A 22 -16.19 11.81 -1.22
C VAL A 22 -16.48 11.42 -2.68
N GLY A 23 -16.83 12.39 -3.54
CA GLY A 23 -17.04 12.17 -4.97
C GLY A 23 -15.81 11.61 -5.69
N LEU A 24 -14.62 12.16 -5.41
CA LEU A 24 -13.34 11.67 -5.96
C LEU A 24 -13.00 10.27 -5.46
N ALA A 25 -13.23 9.97 -4.18
CA ALA A 25 -13.05 8.63 -3.63
C ALA A 25 -13.99 7.62 -4.32
N LEU A 26 -15.26 7.97 -4.51
CA LEU A 26 -16.24 7.14 -5.24
C LEU A 26 -15.83 6.93 -6.70
N LEU A 27 -15.42 7.99 -7.40
CA LEU A 27 -14.94 7.90 -8.77
C LEU A 27 -13.73 6.98 -8.88
N THR A 28 -12.78 7.12 -7.94
CA THR A 28 -11.59 6.26 -7.88
C THR A 28 -11.94 4.81 -7.64
N MET A 29 -12.87 4.55 -6.72
CA MET A 29 -13.38 3.20 -6.48
C MET A 29 -14.03 2.61 -7.75
N ILE A 30 -14.82 3.38 -8.50
CA ILE A 30 -15.44 2.91 -9.76
C ILE A 30 -14.36 2.55 -10.79
N VAL A 31 -13.33 3.39 -10.92
CA VAL A 31 -12.19 3.13 -11.82
C VAL A 31 -11.47 1.84 -11.40
N MET A 32 -11.13 1.72 -10.12
CA MET A 32 -10.49 0.53 -9.57
C MET A 32 -11.31 -0.73 -9.81
N LEU A 33 -12.63 -0.69 -9.62
CA LEU A 33 -13.52 -1.81 -9.89
C LEU A 33 -13.51 -2.20 -11.37
N ALA A 34 -13.56 -1.23 -12.28
CA ALA A 34 -13.52 -1.49 -13.71
C ALA A 34 -12.18 -2.10 -14.14
N THR A 35 -11.06 -1.52 -13.69
CA THR A 35 -9.71 -2.04 -13.97
C THR A 35 -9.52 -3.44 -13.37
N ALA A 36 -9.97 -3.67 -12.14
CA ALA A 36 -9.91 -4.97 -11.50
C ALA A 36 -10.73 -6.02 -12.25
N ALA A 37 -11.91 -5.66 -12.77
CA ALA A 37 -12.74 -6.57 -13.56
C ALA A 37 -12.02 -7.03 -14.84
N VAL A 38 -11.38 -6.10 -15.57
CA VAL A 38 -10.61 -6.43 -16.78
C VAL A 38 -9.39 -7.26 -16.44
N PHE A 39 -8.64 -6.85 -15.42
CA PHE A 39 -7.44 -7.57 -15.00
C PHE A 39 -7.77 -8.99 -14.55
N ASN A 40 -8.83 -9.17 -13.74
CA ASN A 40 -9.29 -10.48 -13.31
C ASN A 40 -9.71 -11.37 -14.49
N GLN A 41 -10.38 -10.81 -15.50
CA GLN A 41 -10.72 -11.55 -16.70
C GLN A 41 -9.46 -11.99 -17.47
N THR A 42 -8.48 -11.09 -17.65
CA THR A 42 -7.22 -11.43 -18.32
C THR A 42 -6.45 -12.50 -17.55
N LEU A 43 -6.42 -12.43 -16.22
CA LEU A 43 -5.80 -13.46 -15.37
C LEU A 43 -6.49 -14.81 -15.53
N GLU A 44 -7.82 -14.84 -15.62
CA GLU A 44 -8.58 -16.08 -15.79
C GLU A 44 -8.39 -16.70 -17.17
N GLU A 45 -8.30 -15.88 -18.20
CA GLU A 45 -8.08 -16.34 -19.58
C GLU A 45 -6.65 -16.85 -19.82
N ASN A 46 -5.66 -16.39 -19.05
CA ASN A 46 -4.23 -16.68 -19.27
C ASN A 46 -3.55 -17.32 -18.03
N ASP A 47 -4.30 -17.96 -17.13
CA ASP A 47 -3.77 -18.45 -15.84
C ASP A 47 -2.58 -19.40 -16.03
N GLU A 48 -2.62 -20.29 -17.02
CA GLU A 48 -1.55 -21.25 -17.29
C GLU A 48 -0.26 -20.56 -17.78
N ASP A 49 -0.37 -19.63 -18.73
CA ASP A 49 0.74 -18.88 -19.29
C ASP A 49 1.39 -17.96 -18.25
N ILE A 50 0.57 -17.27 -17.45
CA ILE A 50 1.05 -16.42 -16.36
C ILE A 50 1.79 -17.26 -15.32
N ARG A 51 1.27 -18.44 -14.95
CA ARG A 51 1.98 -19.35 -14.04
C ARG A 51 3.29 -19.87 -14.62
N ALA A 52 3.40 -20.03 -15.94
CA ALA A 52 4.64 -20.43 -16.58
C ALA A 52 5.68 -19.30 -16.54
N VAL A 53 5.28 -18.07 -16.87
CA VAL A 53 6.14 -16.88 -16.78
C VAL A 53 6.57 -16.61 -15.35
N LEU A 54 5.65 -16.66 -14.37
CA LEU A 54 5.96 -16.50 -12.95
C LEU A 54 6.94 -17.57 -12.46
N ARG A 55 6.76 -18.83 -12.86
CA ARG A 55 7.71 -19.91 -12.54
C ARG A 55 9.08 -19.63 -13.13
N TRP A 56 9.16 -19.14 -14.37
CA TRP A 56 10.42 -18.80 -15.03
C TRP A 56 11.12 -17.59 -14.36
N LEU A 57 10.38 -16.52 -14.08
CA LEU A 57 10.87 -15.34 -13.36
C LEU A 57 11.32 -15.68 -11.94
N ALA A 58 10.67 -16.64 -11.28
CA ALA A 58 11.04 -17.08 -9.94
C ALA A 58 12.32 -17.94 -9.92
N LYS A 59 12.77 -18.54 -11.03
CA LYS A 59 13.99 -19.39 -11.10
C LYS A 59 15.26 -18.71 -10.58
N PRO A 60 15.65 -17.49 -11.01
CA PRO A 60 16.83 -16.82 -10.47
C PRO A 60 16.72 -16.54 -8.96
N PHE A 61 15.50 -16.33 -8.44
CA PHE A 61 15.27 -16.10 -7.02
C PHE A 61 15.18 -17.39 -6.19
N ALA A 62 14.86 -18.53 -6.82
CA ALA A 62 14.87 -19.84 -6.19
C ALA A 62 16.30 -20.29 -5.81
N ALA A 63 17.32 -19.87 -6.58
CA ALA A 63 18.73 -20.10 -6.24
C ALA A 63 19.17 -19.29 -5.00
N GLY A 64 18.54 -18.14 -4.74
CA GLY A 64 18.72 -17.32 -3.54
C GLY A 64 18.01 -17.85 -2.29
N ALA A 65 17.32 -18.99 -2.37
CA ALA A 65 16.63 -19.61 -1.23
C ALA A 65 17.56 -19.91 -0.04
N GLY A 66 18.88 -20.08 -0.28
CA GLY A 66 19.87 -20.21 0.79
C GLY A 66 20.05 -18.95 1.65
N ALA A 67 19.94 -17.75 1.06
CA ALA A 67 19.90 -16.51 1.83
C ALA A 67 18.57 -16.35 2.59
N ALA A 68 17.46 -16.81 2.00
CA ALA A 68 16.18 -16.90 2.71
C ALA A 68 16.23 -17.91 3.87
N ALA A 69 17.03 -18.98 3.75
CA ALA A 69 17.29 -19.96 4.83
C ALA A 69 18.00 -19.34 6.04
N PHE A 70 18.93 -18.40 5.81
CA PHE A 70 19.59 -17.63 6.87
C PHE A 70 18.57 -16.80 7.69
N PHE A 71 17.55 -16.25 7.03
CA PHE A 71 16.47 -15.48 7.67
C PHE A 71 15.29 -16.33 8.20
N SER A 72 15.29 -17.65 7.98
CA SER A 72 14.18 -18.54 8.36
C SER A 72 14.54 -19.60 9.40
N GLY A 73 15.67 -19.43 10.10
CA GLY A 73 15.99 -20.28 11.26
C GLY A 73 14.94 -20.15 12.38
N ASP A 74 14.72 -21.23 13.11
CA ASP A 74 13.67 -21.35 14.14
C ASP A 74 13.95 -20.56 15.44
N SER A 75 15.10 -19.89 15.55
CA SER A 75 15.39 -19.06 16.70
C SER A 75 14.49 -17.83 16.73
N TRP A 76 14.04 -17.44 17.92
CA TRP A 76 13.25 -16.22 18.14
C TRP A 76 13.96 -14.97 17.62
N VAL A 77 15.30 -14.98 17.65
CA VAL A 77 16.18 -13.92 17.09
C VAL A 77 16.01 -13.82 15.58
N ASN A 78 16.01 -14.93 14.84
CA ASN A 78 15.89 -14.90 13.38
C ASN A 78 14.48 -14.49 12.92
N ARG A 79 13.45 -14.86 13.70
CA ARG A 79 12.05 -14.44 13.45
C ARG A 79 11.85 -12.92 13.58
N LEU A 80 12.61 -12.25 14.44
CA LEU A 80 12.57 -10.79 14.63
C LEU A 80 13.56 -10.05 13.74
N MET A 81 14.81 -10.52 13.68
CA MET A 81 15.89 -9.83 12.96
C MET A 81 15.75 -9.91 11.45
N GLY A 82 15.21 -11.02 10.91
CA GLY A 82 15.04 -11.17 9.46
C GLY A 82 14.13 -10.09 8.85
N PRO A 83 12.89 -9.92 9.33
CA PRO A 83 12.05 -8.81 8.92
C PRO A 83 12.70 -7.45 9.18
N LEU A 84 13.33 -7.24 10.33
CA LEU A 84 13.95 -5.94 10.67
C LEU A 84 15.07 -5.53 9.71
N VAL A 85 15.97 -6.44 9.32
CA VAL A 85 17.04 -6.15 8.35
C VAL A 85 16.44 -5.70 7.01
N VAL A 86 15.36 -6.35 6.61
CA VAL A 86 14.76 -6.16 5.30
C VAL A 86 13.92 -4.88 5.27
N LEU A 87 13.24 -4.56 6.38
CA LEU A 87 12.61 -3.26 6.61
C LEU A 87 13.65 -2.13 6.71
N ALA A 88 14.83 -2.38 7.29
CA ALA A 88 15.93 -1.41 7.32
C ALA A 88 16.51 -1.14 5.94
N LEU A 89 16.66 -2.18 5.10
CA LEU A 89 17.03 -2.01 3.70
C LEU A 89 15.97 -1.21 2.94
N ALA A 90 14.69 -1.52 3.11
CA ALA A 90 13.61 -0.74 2.51
C ALA A 90 13.63 0.73 2.98
N ALA A 91 13.80 0.98 4.28
CA ALA A 91 13.91 2.33 4.84
C ALA A 91 15.08 3.12 4.24
N LEU A 92 16.23 2.46 4.06
CA LEU A 92 17.39 3.05 3.41
C LEU A 92 17.12 3.38 1.94
N LEU A 93 16.46 2.47 1.22
CA LEU A 93 16.08 2.68 -0.18
C LEU A 93 15.12 3.86 -0.34
N TYR A 94 14.13 3.99 0.54
CA TYR A 94 13.22 5.15 0.54
C TYR A 94 13.95 6.44 0.92
N ALA A 95 14.89 6.39 1.87
CA ALA A 95 15.70 7.56 2.19
C ALA A 95 16.59 8.00 1.01
N LEU A 96 17.11 7.05 0.22
CA LEU A 96 17.92 7.32 -0.98
C LEU A 96 17.16 8.06 -2.09
N GLU A 97 15.83 8.02 -2.08
CA GLU A 97 14.99 8.80 -3.00
C GLU A 97 14.99 10.29 -2.64
N ASP A 98 15.28 10.65 -1.40
CA ASP A 98 15.32 12.06 -0.99
C ASP A 98 16.53 12.78 -1.62
N PRO A 99 16.33 13.92 -2.31
CA PRO A 99 17.43 14.67 -2.94
C PRO A 99 18.49 15.16 -1.96
N SER A 100 18.13 15.32 -0.68
CA SER A 100 19.03 15.75 0.40
C SER A 100 19.78 14.59 1.07
N PHE A 101 19.60 13.37 0.55
CA PHE A 101 20.29 12.19 1.04
C PHE A 101 21.82 12.39 0.98
N GLY A 102 22.47 12.18 2.12
CA GLY A 102 23.92 12.26 2.26
C GLY A 102 24.37 11.94 3.68
N PHE A 103 25.66 12.15 3.96
CA PHE A 103 26.20 11.97 5.31
C PHE A 103 25.83 13.15 6.22
N ASN A 104 24.55 13.26 6.57
CA ASN A 104 24.02 14.32 7.42
C ASN A 104 23.01 13.78 8.45
N ASN A 105 22.82 14.55 9.52
CA ASN A 105 21.88 14.22 10.60
C ASN A 105 20.43 14.06 10.11
N GLY A 106 20.03 14.81 9.08
CA GLY A 106 18.70 14.71 8.48
C GLY A 106 18.44 13.36 7.83
N THR A 107 19.43 12.79 7.15
CA THR A 107 19.35 11.48 6.50
C THR A 107 19.19 10.36 7.53
N VAL A 108 19.89 10.47 8.68
CA VAL A 108 19.73 9.52 9.78
C VAL A 108 18.31 9.56 10.33
N VAL A 109 17.79 10.75 10.63
CA VAL A 109 16.42 10.92 11.14
C VAL A 109 15.38 10.44 10.14
N LEU A 110 15.56 10.74 8.84
CA LEU A 110 14.66 10.30 7.78
C LEU A 110 14.66 8.77 7.64
N THR A 111 15.83 8.16 7.59
CA THR A 111 15.98 6.69 7.50
C THR A 111 15.33 6.01 8.70
N LEU A 112 15.56 6.52 9.91
CA LEU A 112 14.94 5.97 11.12
C LEU A 112 13.43 6.20 11.16
N SER A 113 12.94 7.32 10.60
CA SER A 113 11.51 7.57 10.45
C SER A 113 10.83 6.56 9.54
N PHE A 114 11.44 6.26 8.39
CA PHE A 114 10.95 5.22 7.47
C PHE A 114 11.03 3.83 8.09
N LEU A 115 12.13 3.51 8.78
CA LEU A 115 12.28 2.22 9.45
C LEU A 115 11.16 2.02 10.48
N ALA A 116 10.94 3.00 11.36
CA ALA A 116 9.87 2.93 12.35
C ALA A 116 8.48 2.86 11.69
N THR A 117 8.26 3.61 10.60
CA THR A 117 7.03 3.54 9.81
C THR A 117 6.78 2.13 9.27
N PHE A 118 7.76 1.53 8.58
CA PHE A 118 7.61 0.21 7.99
C PHE A 118 7.48 -0.89 9.04
N VAL A 119 8.19 -0.78 10.16
CA VAL A 119 7.99 -1.65 11.31
C VAL A 119 6.53 -1.59 11.79
N VAL A 120 6.00 -0.39 12.03
CA VAL A 120 4.60 -0.25 12.48
C VAL A 120 3.63 -0.83 11.46
N LEU A 121 3.76 -0.49 10.19
CA LEU A 121 2.88 -1.00 9.13
C LEU A 121 2.90 -2.53 9.04
N THR A 122 4.08 -3.14 8.98
CA THR A 122 4.24 -4.60 8.89
C THR A 122 3.68 -5.30 10.12
N TYR A 123 3.97 -4.84 11.33
CA TYR A 123 3.48 -5.51 12.53
C TYR A 123 1.98 -5.30 12.78
N VAL A 124 1.44 -4.12 12.46
CA VAL A 124 0.01 -3.84 12.62
C VAL A 124 -0.80 -4.62 11.59
N TYR A 125 -0.38 -4.60 10.33
CA TYR A 125 -1.11 -5.27 9.25
C TYR A 125 -0.74 -6.76 9.16
N ASP A 126 0.46 -7.13 8.74
CA ASP A 126 0.86 -8.54 8.56
C ASP A 126 0.89 -9.30 9.89
N GLY A 127 1.37 -8.65 10.96
CA GLY A 127 1.32 -9.21 12.31
C GLY A 127 -0.12 -9.36 12.81
N GLY A 128 -1.01 -8.41 12.50
CA GLY A 128 -2.44 -8.55 12.75
C GLY A 128 -3.05 -9.75 12.01
N GLN A 129 -2.71 -9.95 10.73
CA GLN A 129 -3.17 -11.10 9.95
C GLN A 129 -2.71 -12.41 10.60
N LEU A 130 -1.47 -12.45 11.09
CA LEU A 130 -0.92 -13.59 11.82
C LEU A 130 -1.69 -13.86 13.12
N LEU A 131 -1.97 -12.84 13.93
CA LEU A 131 -2.72 -12.99 15.19
C LEU A 131 -4.13 -13.54 14.96
N VAL A 132 -4.84 -13.01 13.95
CA VAL A 132 -6.18 -13.49 13.60
C VAL A 132 -6.12 -14.92 13.08
N THR A 133 -5.13 -15.25 12.26
CA THR A 133 -4.95 -16.62 11.71
C THR A 133 -4.61 -17.63 12.81
N ASN A 134 -3.73 -17.26 13.75
CA ASN A 134 -3.39 -18.08 14.91
C ASN A 134 -4.60 -18.33 15.82
N ARG A 135 -5.53 -17.38 15.91
CA ARG A 135 -6.80 -17.57 16.66
C ARG A 135 -7.66 -18.69 16.08
N TYR A 136 -7.49 -19.01 14.79
CA TYR A 136 -8.13 -20.16 14.14
C TYR A 136 -7.31 -21.46 14.24
N GLY A 137 -6.19 -21.46 14.99
CA GLY A 137 -5.31 -22.62 15.13
C GLY A 137 -4.54 -22.97 13.86
N LEU A 138 -4.45 -22.05 12.90
CA LEU A 138 -3.77 -22.27 11.63
C LEU A 138 -2.30 -21.85 11.74
N PRO A 139 -1.34 -22.70 11.33
CA PRO A 139 0.06 -22.35 11.38
C PRO A 139 0.35 -21.27 10.32
N ALA A 140 0.75 -20.10 10.79
CA ALA A 140 1.07 -18.95 9.96
C ALA A 140 2.40 -18.32 10.39
N ALA A 141 3.09 -17.69 9.45
CA ALA A 141 4.33 -16.97 9.71
C ALA A 141 4.46 -15.76 8.78
N ILE A 142 5.10 -14.71 9.27
CA ILE A 142 5.54 -13.59 8.44
C ILE A 142 6.80 -14.07 7.71
N ARG A 143 6.77 -14.05 6.38
CA ARG A 143 7.93 -14.39 5.55
C ARG A 143 8.35 -13.18 4.75
N VAL A 144 9.65 -12.98 4.71
CA VAL A 144 10.28 -12.00 3.83
C VAL A 144 10.43 -12.62 2.46
N PHE A 145 10.17 -11.84 1.41
CA PHE A 145 10.37 -12.25 0.02
C PHE A 145 11.59 -11.52 -0.55
N PRO A 146 12.78 -12.15 -0.64
CA PRO A 146 13.98 -11.52 -1.19
C PRO A 146 13.81 -10.98 -2.61
N ALA A 147 12.94 -11.60 -3.41
CA ALA A 147 12.59 -11.10 -4.73
C ALA A 147 11.91 -9.72 -4.68
N GLY A 148 11.10 -9.46 -3.64
CA GLY A 148 10.49 -8.14 -3.40
C GLY A 148 11.53 -7.07 -3.08
N VAL A 149 12.57 -7.42 -2.31
CA VAL A 149 13.70 -6.52 -2.03
C VAL A 149 14.50 -6.22 -3.28
N ALA A 150 14.84 -7.23 -4.08
CA ALA A 150 15.57 -7.04 -5.33
C ALA A 150 14.78 -6.15 -6.32
N LEU A 151 13.46 -6.36 -6.41
CA LEU A 151 12.59 -5.55 -7.24
C LEU A 151 12.52 -4.10 -6.74
N ALA A 152 12.42 -3.89 -5.42
CA ALA A 152 12.44 -2.56 -4.82
C ALA A 152 13.77 -1.82 -5.13
N VAL A 153 14.91 -2.51 -5.04
CA VAL A 153 16.22 -1.95 -5.43
C VAL A 153 16.22 -1.51 -6.90
N ILE A 154 15.67 -2.34 -7.80
CA ILE A 154 15.59 -2.02 -9.23
C ILE A 154 14.71 -0.79 -9.47
N PHE A 155 13.52 -0.73 -8.87
CA PHE A 155 12.61 0.41 -9.01
C PHE A 155 13.25 1.71 -8.51
N VAL A 156 13.86 1.68 -7.33
CA VAL A 156 14.55 2.85 -6.76
C VAL A 156 15.69 3.31 -7.67
N ALA A 157 16.49 2.38 -8.21
CA ALA A 157 17.55 2.70 -9.16
C ALA A 157 16.99 3.35 -10.45
N LEU A 158 15.91 2.79 -11.01
CA LEU A 158 15.26 3.32 -12.21
C LEU A 158 14.69 4.73 -11.97
N THR A 159 13.97 4.91 -10.87
CA THR A 159 13.42 6.20 -10.46
C THR A 159 14.53 7.25 -10.29
N ARG A 160 15.65 6.88 -9.65
CA ARG A 160 16.77 7.79 -9.44
C ARG A 160 17.43 8.22 -10.74
N VAL A 161 17.61 7.28 -11.69
CA VAL A 161 18.17 7.55 -13.01
C VAL A 161 17.23 8.44 -13.85
N GLN A 162 15.92 8.22 -13.75
CA GLN A 162 14.92 8.99 -14.50
C GLN A 162 14.55 10.33 -13.85
N GLY A 163 15.00 10.60 -12.61
CA GLY A 163 14.67 11.81 -11.88
C GLY A 163 13.17 11.95 -11.56
N PHE A 164 12.42 10.83 -11.54
CA PHE A 164 10.98 10.83 -11.30
C PHE A 164 10.70 11.22 -9.84
N GLN A 165 9.86 12.24 -9.63
CA GLN A 165 9.49 12.75 -8.32
C GLN A 165 7.95 12.77 -8.21
N PRO A 166 7.33 12.11 -7.23
CA PRO A 166 7.92 11.26 -6.18
C PRO A 166 8.41 9.90 -6.70
N GLY A 167 9.29 9.26 -5.94
CA GLY A 167 9.79 7.94 -6.29
C GLY A 167 8.73 6.85 -6.18
N LEU A 168 8.73 5.93 -7.14
CA LEU A 168 7.76 4.83 -7.19
C LEU A 168 8.40 3.56 -6.63
N VAL A 169 8.34 3.39 -5.31
CA VAL A 169 8.77 2.13 -4.69
C VAL A 169 7.61 1.15 -4.68
N PHE A 170 7.60 0.23 -5.65
CA PHE A 170 6.70 -0.92 -5.65
C PHE A 170 7.45 -2.18 -5.20
N GLY A 171 7.12 -2.70 -4.01
CA GLY A 171 7.65 -3.97 -3.53
C GLY A 171 7.13 -4.33 -2.15
N PHE A 172 6.43 -5.46 -2.03
CA PHE A 172 6.08 -6.04 -0.72
C PHE A 172 7.34 -6.69 -0.13
N VAL A 173 7.82 -6.13 0.97
CA VAL A 173 9.10 -6.47 1.59
C VAL A 173 8.95 -7.66 2.55
N ALA A 174 7.82 -7.72 3.27
CA ALA A 174 7.38 -8.86 4.06
C ALA A 174 5.90 -9.09 3.79
N ALA A 175 5.46 -10.35 3.81
CA ALA A 175 4.03 -10.65 3.77
C ALA A 175 3.68 -11.84 4.66
N HIS A 176 2.43 -11.84 5.12
CA HIS A 176 1.84 -12.98 5.80
C HIS A 176 1.75 -14.20 4.87
N THR A 177 2.20 -15.37 5.35
CA THR A 177 2.07 -16.65 4.65
C THR A 177 1.56 -17.76 5.56
N LEU A 178 0.68 -18.60 5.03
CA LEU A 178 0.31 -19.86 5.69
C LEU A 178 1.48 -20.83 5.56
N THR A 179 1.88 -21.46 6.67
CA THR A 179 3.00 -22.41 6.68
C THR A 179 2.60 -23.84 6.34
N ALA A 180 1.29 -24.12 6.29
CA ALA A 180 0.72 -25.37 5.80
C ALA A 180 -0.34 -25.09 4.72
N PRO A 181 -0.52 -25.99 3.74
CA PRO A 181 -1.57 -25.89 2.73
C PRO A 181 -2.93 -26.21 3.37
N VAL A 182 -3.46 -25.25 4.12
CA VAL A 182 -4.80 -25.33 4.73
C VAL A 182 -5.72 -24.34 4.05
N GLU A 183 -6.86 -24.81 3.57
CA GLU A 183 -7.87 -23.92 3.01
C GLU A 183 -8.61 -23.18 4.11
N MET A 184 -8.50 -21.85 4.11
CA MET A 184 -9.31 -21.00 4.98
C MET A 184 -10.73 -20.85 4.41
N THR A 185 -11.72 -20.88 5.30
CA THR A 185 -13.10 -20.55 4.93
C THR A 185 -13.21 -19.10 4.46
N LYS A 186 -14.28 -18.75 3.73
CA LYS A 186 -14.52 -17.37 3.29
C LYS A 186 -14.56 -16.38 4.46
N GLU A 187 -15.15 -16.80 5.59
CA GLU A 187 -15.23 -15.99 6.80
C GLU A 187 -13.86 -15.77 7.44
N GLN A 188 -13.05 -16.83 7.56
CA GLN A 188 -11.69 -16.71 8.10
C GLN A 188 -10.83 -15.77 7.25
N LYS A 189 -10.91 -15.86 5.91
CA LYS A 189 -10.21 -14.95 4.99
C LYS A 189 -10.69 -13.51 5.15
N GLY A 190 -12.00 -13.30 5.33
CA GLY A 190 -12.59 -11.99 5.58
C GLY A 190 -12.07 -11.38 6.89
N HIS A 191 -12.14 -12.12 8.00
CA HIS A 191 -11.66 -11.66 9.31
C HIS A 191 -10.15 -11.41 9.35
N GLN A 192 -9.37 -12.26 8.66
CA GLN A 192 -7.93 -12.10 8.53
C GLN A 192 -7.55 -10.75 7.93
N ILE A 193 -8.41 -10.17 7.08
CA ILE A 193 -8.13 -8.90 6.41
C ILE A 193 -8.81 -7.74 7.14
N LEU A 194 -10.07 -7.91 7.54
CA LEU A 194 -10.86 -6.84 8.13
C LEU A 194 -10.22 -6.29 9.41
N TRP A 195 -9.86 -7.15 10.36
CA TRP A 195 -9.36 -6.68 11.66
C TRP A 195 -8.01 -5.96 11.56
N PRO A 196 -7.02 -6.48 10.81
CA PRO A 196 -5.76 -5.75 10.61
C PRO A 196 -5.93 -4.50 9.76
N ALA A 197 -6.84 -4.50 8.78
CA ALA A 197 -7.19 -3.30 8.03
C ALA A 197 -7.76 -2.19 8.93
N LEU A 198 -8.70 -2.53 9.81
CA LEU A 198 -9.26 -1.59 10.78
C LEU A 198 -8.22 -1.13 11.80
N ALA A 199 -7.34 -2.02 12.27
CA ALA A 199 -6.25 -1.67 13.17
C ALA A 199 -5.26 -0.70 12.50
N LEU A 200 -4.86 -0.98 11.25
CA LEU A 200 -3.97 -0.10 10.48
C LEU A 200 -4.62 1.26 10.23
N LEU A 201 -5.89 1.28 9.83
CA LEU A 201 -6.65 2.52 9.65
C LEU A 201 -6.68 3.36 10.94
N ALA A 202 -6.97 2.72 12.08
CA ALA A 202 -6.99 3.39 13.38
C ALA A 202 -5.61 3.92 13.76
N VAL A 203 -4.56 3.12 13.60
CA VAL A 203 -3.16 3.53 13.87
C VAL A 203 -2.75 4.69 12.97
N SER A 204 -3.09 4.66 11.68
CA SER A 204 -2.82 5.76 10.74
C SER A 204 -3.55 7.05 11.14
N VAL A 205 -4.82 6.97 11.53
CA VAL A 205 -5.58 8.15 11.99
C VAL A 205 -5.00 8.70 13.30
N VAL A 206 -4.66 7.83 14.25
CA VAL A 206 -4.01 8.25 15.52
C VAL A 206 -2.66 8.90 15.24
N ALA A 207 -1.84 8.31 14.36
CA ALA A 207 -0.56 8.89 13.96
C ALA A 207 -0.74 10.28 13.34
N TRP A 208 -1.74 10.45 12.47
CA TRP A 208 -2.07 11.74 11.87
C TRP A 208 -2.50 12.79 12.91
N LEU A 209 -3.29 12.40 13.92
CA LEU A 209 -3.66 13.28 15.03
C LEU A 209 -2.43 13.67 15.88
N LEU A 210 -1.50 12.73 16.10
CA LEU A 210 -0.25 12.96 16.83
C LEU A 210 0.79 13.76 16.03
N ALA A 211 0.62 13.91 14.72
CA ALA A 211 1.56 14.67 13.89
C ALA A 211 1.59 16.16 14.27
N SER A 212 0.47 16.75 14.70
CA SER A 212 0.41 18.14 15.16
C SER A 212 1.27 18.40 16.40
N PRO A 213 1.06 17.71 17.55
CA PRO A 213 1.91 17.92 18.72
C PRO A 213 3.37 17.49 18.47
N ALA A 214 3.61 16.47 17.63
CA ALA A 214 4.96 16.08 17.25
C ALA A 214 5.69 17.19 16.46
N ARG A 215 4.98 17.91 15.59
CA ARG A 215 5.53 19.07 14.87
C ARG A 215 5.86 20.23 15.79
N ASP A 216 5.05 20.47 16.81
CA ASP A 216 5.33 21.56 17.75
C ASP A 216 6.58 21.25 18.59
N LEU A 217 6.74 19.99 19.03
CA LEU A 217 7.99 19.53 19.66
C LEU A 217 9.22 19.70 18.76
N ALA A 218 9.07 19.49 17.45
CA ALA A 218 10.16 19.68 16.49
C ALA A 218 10.57 21.16 16.33
N LYS A 219 9.62 22.10 16.45
CA LYS A 219 9.88 23.55 16.34
C LYS A 219 10.62 24.11 17.55
N ASP A 220 10.42 23.52 18.72
CA ASP A 220 11.08 23.97 19.96
C ASP A 220 12.61 23.74 19.94
N GLY A 221 13.13 23.02 18.93
CA GLY A 221 14.51 23.19 18.45
C GLY A 221 15.63 22.66 19.36
N THR A 222 15.29 21.91 20.40
CA THR A 222 16.28 21.48 21.42
C THR A 222 17.11 20.26 21.01
N SER A 223 16.71 19.49 19.99
CA SER A 223 17.43 18.27 19.58
C SER A 223 17.19 17.89 18.12
N MET A 224 18.20 17.33 17.45
CA MET A 224 18.05 16.73 16.11
C MET A 224 17.01 15.60 16.05
N TRP A 225 16.74 14.95 17.20
CA TRP A 225 15.76 13.88 17.32
C TRP A 225 14.32 14.37 17.44
N ALA A 226 14.10 15.67 17.67
CA ALA A 226 12.77 16.24 17.84
C ALA A 226 11.90 16.13 16.57
N ALA A 227 12.53 16.01 15.40
CA ALA A 227 11.83 15.77 14.13
C ALA A 227 11.44 14.31 13.88
N LEU A 228 12.00 13.36 14.65
CA LEU A 228 11.73 11.93 14.46
C LEU A 228 10.26 11.56 14.72
N PRO A 229 9.60 11.99 15.82
CA PRO A 229 8.20 11.66 16.06
C PRO A 229 7.27 12.19 14.97
N GLU A 230 7.54 13.38 14.44
CA GLU A 230 6.77 13.95 13.33
C GLU A 230 6.94 13.13 12.06
N GLY A 231 8.18 12.80 11.69
CA GLY A 231 8.49 11.99 10.52
C GLY A 231 7.82 10.61 10.57
N VAL A 232 7.86 9.95 11.73
CA VAL A 232 7.20 8.66 11.95
C VAL A 232 5.68 8.78 11.86
N ALA A 233 5.09 9.77 12.52
CA ALA A 233 3.64 9.98 12.51
C ALA A 233 3.11 10.23 11.09
N ILE A 234 3.80 11.10 10.35
CA ILE A 234 3.50 11.40 8.94
C ILE A 234 3.69 10.16 8.06
N GLY A 235 4.79 9.43 8.24
CA GLY A 235 5.06 8.21 7.49
C GLY A 235 3.99 7.14 7.69
N ILE A 236 3.58 6.88 8.93
CA ILE A 236 2.54 5.90 9.28
C ILE A 236 1.19 6.28 8.68
N PHE A 237 0.85 7.57 8.70
CA PHE A 237 -0.40 8.03 8.08
C PHE A 237 -0.35 7.87 6.56
N LEU A 238 0.68 8.44 5.90
CA LEU A 238 0.82 8.46 4.45
C LEU A 238 0.87 7.04 3.89
N ALA A 239 1.85 6.25 4.33
CA ALA A 239 2.07 4.91 3.82
C ALA A 239 0.96 3.95 4.26
N GLY A 240 0.39 4.14 5.46
CA GLY A 240 -0.68 3.28 5.96
C GLY A 240 -1.99 3.47 5.19
N ILE A 241 -2.41 4.72 4.94
CA ILE A 241 -3.61 5.01 4.16
C ILE A 241 -3.44 4.60 2.70
N GLU A 242 -2.29 4.93 2.09
CA GLU A 242 -1.99 4.55 0.71
C GLU A 242 -1.96 3.02 0.54
N SER A 243 -1.19 2.31 1.35
CA SER A 243 -1.10 0.85 1.28
C SER A 243 -2.45 0.19 1.52
N LEU A 244 -3.23 0.67 2.49
CA LEU A 244 -4.56 0.14 2.74
C LEU A 244 -5.48 0.37 1.54
N PHE A 245 -5.52 1.58 0.99
CA PHE A 245 -6.35 1.91 -0.16
C PHE A 245 -6.00 1.06 -1.39
N LEU A 246 -4.70 0.91 -1.70
CA LEU A 246 -4.24 0.11 -2.82
C LEU A 246 -4.46 -1.39 -2.59
N SER A 247 -4.23 -1.91 -1.38
CA SER A 247 -4.44 -3.34 -1.06
C SER A 247 -5.91 -3.76 -1.21
N MET A 248 -6.84 -2.82 -1.07
CA MET A 248 -8.27 -3.07 -1.19
C MET A 248 -8.79 -3.06 -2.64
N ILE A 249 -7.93 -2.88 -3.65
CA ILE A 249 -8.30 -3.10 -5.05
C ILE A 249 -8.76 -4.57 -5.20
N PRO A 250 -9.94 -4.84 -5.78
CA PRO A 250 -10.54 -6.18 -5.78
C PRO A 250 -9.99 -7.09 -6.89
N ILE A 251 -8.66 -7.15 -7.03
CA ILE A 251 -7.96 -8.10 -7.89
C ILE A 251 -7.86 -9.46 -7.16
N LYS A 252 -8.05 -10.57 -7.88
CA LYS A 252 -8.19 -11.94 -7.34
C LYS A 252 -7.10 -12.36 -6.34
N PHE A 253 -5.88 -11.86 -6.53
CA PHE A 253 -4.73 -12.17 -5.67
C PHE A 253 -4.52 -11.20 -4.50
N MET A 254 -5.28 -10.09 -4.47
CA MET A 254 -5.18 -9.04 -3.46
C MET A 254 -6.21 -9.22 -2.34
N ASP A 255 -5.98 -8.50 -1.25
CA ASP A 255 -6.81 -8.58 -0.05
C ASP A 255 -8.21 -7.99 -0.27
N GLY A 256 -8.32 -6.95 -1.11
CA GLY A 256 -9.60 -6.37 -1.52
C GLY A 256 -10.60 -7.40 -2.06
N HIS A 257 -10.15 -8.32 -2.92
CA HIS A 257 -11.05 -9.32 -3.50
C HIS A 257 -11.54 -10.31 -2.45
N LYS A 258 -10.65 -10.78 -1.57
CA LYS A 258 -10.97 -11.70 -0.48
C LYS A 258 -12.02 -11.07 0.44
N LEU A 259 -11.82 -9.82 0.86
CA LEU A 259 -12.76 -9.11 1.73
C LEU A 259 -14.11 -8.86 1.05
N MET A 260 -14.10 -8.40 -0.21
CA MET A 260 -15.32 -8.17 -1.01
C MET A 260 -16.12 -9.46 -1.23
N SER A 261 -15.43 -10.59 -1.41
CA SER A 261 -16.06 -11.90 -1.61
C SER A 261 -16.77 -12.44 -0.36
N TRP A 262 -16.33 -12.00 0.82
CA TRP A 262 -16.96 -12.33 2.11
C TRP A 262 -18.08 -11.35 2.46
N ASN A 263 -17.77 -10.04 2.47
CA ASN A 263 -18.73 -9.00 2.79
C ASN A 263 -18.44 -7.71 2.02
N LYS A 264 -19.29 -7.40 1.04
CA LYS A 264 -19.17 -6.21 0.19
C LYS A 264 -19.28 -4.89 0.98
N PHE A 265 -20.05 -4.87 2.06
CA PHE A 265 -20.21 -3.66 2.89
C PHE A 265 -19.00 -3.42 3.78
N ALA A 266 -18.41 -4.49 4.33
CA ALA A 266 -17.16 -4.38 5.08
C ALA A 266 -16.03 -3.87 4.17
N TRP A 267 -15.92 -4.43 2.96
CA TRP A 267 -14.98 -3.94 1.95
C TRP A 267 -15.25 -2.48 1.58
N LEU A 268 -16.50 -2.12 1.29
CA LEU A 268 -16.88 -0.75 0.94
C LEU A 268 -16.53 0.22 2.07
N GLY A 269 -16.77 -0.16 3.32
CA GLY A 269 -16.42 0.66 4.48
C GLY A 269 -14.93 0.96 4.58
N VAL A 270 -14.08 -0.07 4.41
CA VAL A 270 -12.61 0.10 4.44
C VAL A 270 -12.13 0.94 3.27
N VAL A 271 -12.55 0.60 2.04
CA VAL A 271 -12.17 1.35 0.81
C VAL A 271 -12.59 2.81 0.88
N MET A 272 -13.83 3.07 1.31
CA MET A 272 -14.35 4.43 1.37
C MET A 272 -13.64 5.23 2.47
N ALA A 273 -13.38 4.62 3.64
CA ALA A 273 -12.65 5.30 4.69
C ALA A 273 -11.21 5.64 4.27
N SER A 274 -10.47 4.65 3.73
CA SER A 274 -9.09 4.88 3.27
C SER A 274 -9.04 5.82 2.06
N GLY A 275 -9.94 5.66 1.09
CA GLY A 275 -10.01 6.48 -0.11
C GLY A 275 -10.41 7.93 0.19
N PHE A 276 -11.36 8.13 1.11
CA PHE A 276 -11.71 9.47 1.58
C PHE A 276 -10.51 10.14 2.24
N LEU A 277 -9.82 9.47 3.17
CA LEU A 277 -8.63 10.03 3.82
C LEU A 277 -7.50 10.31 2.83
N PHE A 278 -7.28 9.43 1.86
CA PHE A 278 -6.31 9.64 0.78
C PHE A 278 -6.60 10.93 0.01
N TRP A 279 -7.84 11.13 -0.43
CA TRP A 279 -8.21 12.34 -1.17
C TRP A 279 -8.24 13.59 -0.28
N HIS A 280 -8.83 13.48 0.89
CA HIS A 280 -9.10 14.61 1.78
C HIS A 280 -7.87 15.13 2.52
N ALA A 281 -6.96 14.23 2.92
CA ALA A 281 -5.78 14.60 3.70
C ALA A 281 -4.48 14.64 2.87
N MET A 282 -4.39 13.86 1.78
CA MET A 282 -3.16 13.78 0.98
C MET A 282 -3.25 14.52 -0.36
N MET A 283 -4.32 14.37 -1.14
CA MET A 283 -4.34 14.87 -2.52
C MET A 283 -4.95 16.28 -2.66
N ASN A 284 -6.13 16.52 -2.10
CA ASN A 284 -6.86 17.77 -2.29
C ASN A 284 -6.62 18.74 -1.12
N GLN A 285 -5.41 19.29 -1.06
CA GLN A 285 -4.91 20.07 0.08
C GLN A 285 -5.35 21.54 0.08
N GLU A 286 -5.76 22.10 -1.07
CA GLU A 286 -6.12 23.51 -1.19
C GLU A 286 -7.61 23.75 -0.92
N ARG A 287 -7.88 24.79 -0.14
CA ARG A 287 -9.16 25.07 0.52
C ARG A 287 -10.27 25.54 -0.43
N GLU A 288 -10.01 25.63 -1.74
CA GLU A 288 -10.98 26.10 -2.74
C GLU A 288 -11.58 24.96 -3.56
N SER A 289 -12.75 24.53 -3.10
CA SER A 289 -13.55 23.39 -3.57
C SER A 289 -13.95 23.37 -5.05
N LEU A 290 -13.71 24.43 -5.82
CA LEU A 290 -14.24 24.58 -7.18
C LEU A 290 -13.19 24.41 -8.29
N ASN A 291 -11.90 24.45 -7.95
CA ASN A 291 -10.78 24.30 -8.90
C ASN A 291 -9.88 23.09 -8.60
N ALA A 292 -10.39 22.05 -7.92
CA ALA A 292 -9.64 20.81 -7.73
C ALA A 292 -9.20 20.17 -9.06
N LEU A 293 -9.96 20.37 -10.14
CA LEU A 293 -9.61 19.99 -11.52
C LEU A 293 -8.73 21.03 -12.26
N GLY A 294 -8.36 22.13 -11.60
CA GLY A 294 -7.40 23.12 -12.09
C GLY A 294 -5.98 22.85 -11.62
N GLN A 295 -5.78 21.99 -10.62
CA GLN A 295 -4.46 21.57 -10.17
C GLN A 295 -3.90 20.47 -11.08
N THR A 296 -2.69 20.70 -11.60
CA THR A 296 -2.04 19.80 -12.57
C THR A 296 -1.96 18.36 -12.05
N SER A 297 -1.70 18.15 -10.76
CA SER A 297 -1.58 16.80 -10.16
C SER A 297 -2.93 16.05 -10.13
N THR A 298 -4.00 16.68 -9.63
CA THR A 298 -5.34 16.06 -9.57
C THR A 298 -5.90 15.79 -10.96
N THR A 299 -5.72 16.72 -11.90
CA THR A 299 -6.16 16.56 -13.28
C THR A 299 -5.39 15.48 -14.01
N THR A 300 -4.08 15.37 -13.80
CA THR A 300 -3.30 14.25 -14.33
C THR A 300 -3.79 12.91 -13.79
N ILE A 301 -4.10 12.82 -12.49
CA ILE A 301 -4.64 11.59 -11.90
C ILE A 301 -6.02 11.26 -12.47
N VAL A 302 -6.94 12.24 -12.56
CA VAL A 302 -8.28 12.05 -13.13
C VAL A 302 -8.19 11.66 -14.61
N ILE A 303 -7.29 12.27 -15.38
CA ILE A 303 -7.04 11.89 -16.78
C ILE A 303 -6.49 10.47 -16.86
N LEU A 304 -5.49 10.12 -16.06
CA LEU A 304 -4.94 8.76 -16.02
C LEU A 304 -6.02 7.73 -15.66
N MET A 305 -6.87 8.05 -14.69
CA MET A 305 -8.00 7.23 -14.28
C MET A 305 -9.06 7.12 -15.39
N ALA A 306 -9.38 8.21 -16.08
CA ALA A 306 -10.30 8.23 -17.20
C ALA A 306 -9.74 7.44 -18.40
N SER A 307 -8.44 7.57 -18.68
CA SER A 307 -7.74 6.76 -19.68
C SER A 307 -7.75 5.29 -19.30
N ALA A 308 -7.46 4.95 -18.05
CA ALA A 308 -7.54 3.57 -17.54
C ALA A 308 -8.96 3.00 -17.64
N LEU A 309 -9.99 3.81 -17.33
CA LEU A 309 -11.41 3.45 -17.51
C LEU A 309 -11.76 3.21 -18.98
N LEU A 310 -11.32 4.08 -19.88
CA LEU A 310 -11.58 3.95 -21.31
C LEU A 310 -10.90 2.69 -21.86
N ILE A 311 -9.65 2.45 -21.50
CA ILE A 311 -8.90 1.24 -21.88
C ILE A 311 -9.63 0.00 -21.34
N ALA A 312 -9.92 -0.03 -20.02
CA ALA A 312 -10.60 -1.14 -19.39
C ALA A 312 -11.99 -1.40 -20.01
N GLY A 313 -12.80 -0.36 -20.19
CA GLY A 313 -14.11 -0.44 -20.82
C GLY A 313 -14.05 -0.95 -22.25
N SER A 314 -13.08 -0.47 -23.03
CA SER A 314 -12.87 -0.89 -24.42
C SER A 314 -12.45 -2.36 -24.51
N THR A 315 -11.54 -2.79 -23.64
CA THR A 315 -11.10 -4.19 -23.55
C THR A 315 -12.26 -5.11 -23.18
N ASN A 316 -13.05 -4.78 -22.14
CA ASN A 316 -14.21 -5.58 -21.72
C ASN A 316 -15.28 -5.65 -22.82
N MET A 317 -15.58 -4.52 -23.47
CA MET A 317 -16.56 -4.46 -24.55
C MET A 317 -16.12 -5.32 -25.75
N PHE A 318 -14.85 -5.25 -26.14
CA PHE A 318 -14.27 -6.08 -27.20
C PHE A 318 -14.44 -7.59 -26.91
N PHE A 319 -14.07 -8.05 -25.71
CA PHE A 319 -14.22 -9.46 -25.32
C PHE A 319 -15.69 -9.91 -25.23
N ARG A 320 -16.59 -9.05 -24.72
CA ARG A 320 -18.03 -9.35 -24.69
C ARG A 320 -18.62 -9.51 -26.09
N ILE A 321 -18.23 -8.67 -27.05
CA ILE A 321 -18.69 -8.79 -28.44
C ILE A 321 -18.16 -10.08 -29.06
N ARG A 322 -16.88 -10.40 -28.85
CA ARG A 322 -16.25 -11.62 -29.39
C ARG A 322 -16.85 -12.91 -28.81
N SER A 323 -17.14 -12.94 -27.52
CA SER A 323 -17.77 -14.10 -26.85
C SER A 323 -19.20 -14.34 -27.34
N ARG A 324 -19.97 -13.28 -27.65
CA ARG A 324 -21.31 -13.39 -28.24
C ARG A 324 -21.28 -13.92 -29.68
N ALA A 325 -20.26 -13.55 -30.45
CA ALA A 325 -20.07 -14.06 -31.82
C ALA A 325 -19.75 -15.57 -31.82
N ARG A 326 -18.89 -16.04 -30.91
CA ARG A 326 -18.55 -17.47 -30.78
C ARG A 326 -19.69 -18.37 -30.30
N ARG A 327 -20.69 -17.83 -29.57
CA ARG A 327 -21.87 -18.59 -29.12
C ARG A 327 -22.97 -18.68 -30.18
N ARG A 328 -22.86 -17.94 -31.28
CA ARG A 328 -23.82 -17.92 -32.39
C ARG A 328 -23.33 -18.66 -33.64
N ALA A 329 -22.07 -19.11 -33.64
CA ALA A 329 -21.47 -19.99 -34.64
C ALA A 329 -21.46 -21.42 -34.10
#